data_AF-A0A4Z1KGP0-F1
#
_entry.id   AF-A0A4Z1KGP0-F1
#
_cell.length_a   1.000
_cell.length_b   1.000
_cell.length_c   1.000
_cell.angle_alpha   90.00
_cell.angle_beta   90.00
_cell.angle_gamma   90.00
#
_symmetry.space_group_name_H-M   'P 1'
#
loop_
_entity.id
_entity.type
_entity.pdbx_description
1 polymer ?
#
loop_
_entity_poly.entity_id
_entity_poly.type
_entity_poly.pdbx_seq_one_letter_code
_entity_poly.pdbx_strand_id
1 'polypeptide(L)'
;MSPPEDLDIDRATSYLPQEFLQSSSASGQINSPNNINKVALMMSLCGWQGHKHDRLGQQLESVSCQTCYRILGLWMFKSRSISATGVETEPAIVPGLDPIAQHREYCPWRNPVSQNGLAATQNQKLRALAGWEVVLRVLKSEHGLRVGREKNEKGSRKSYIAPGTTESIDENGNDLAPDFADEEDAKSIRDAKDKDLMTRLRRVKTFIALKKRPSGDVKTKRFSAT
;
A
#
# COMPACT_ATOMS: atom_id res chain seq x y z
N MET A 1 0.68 14.56 19.17
CA MET A 1 0.20 13.27 18.62
C MET A 1 1.43 12.42 18.37
N SER A 2 1.47 11.21 18.90
CA SER A 2 2.62 10.30 18.79
C SER A 2 2.40 9.35 17.60
N PRO A 3 3.30 9.33 16.61
CA PRO A 3 3.19 8.35 15.54
C PRO A 3 3.44 6.93 16.09
N PRO A 4 2.82 5.91 15.49
CA PRO A 4 3.20 4.51 15.68
C PRO A 4 4.70 4.31 15.38
N GLU A 5 5.35 3.37 16.07
CA GLU A 5 6.81 3.19 16.04
C GLU A 5 7.39 3.02 14.62
N ASP A 6 6.67 2.37 13.69
CA ASP A 6 7.14 2.16 12.31
C ASP A 6 6.59 3.18 11.28
N LEU A 7 5.81 4.18 11.72
CA LEU A 7 5.15 5.16 10.85
C LEU A 7 5.87 6.51 10.88
N ASP A 8 6.79 6.69 9.93
CA ASP A 8 7.36 8.01 9.61
C ASP A 8 6.49 8.73 8.57
N ILE A 9 5.82 9.81 9.00
CA ILE A 9 4.89 10.59 8.18
C ILE A 9 5.60 11.37 7.08
N ASP A 10 6.83 11.83 7.31
CA ASP A 10 7.60 12.57 6.31
C ASP A 10 8.04 11.63 5.19
N ARG A 11 8.45 10.42 5.56
CA ARG A 11 8.72 9.37 4.58
C ARG A 11 7.45 8.91 3.86
N ALA A 12 6.33 8.74 4.56
CA ALA A 12 5.06 8.34 3.95
C ALA A 12 4.57 9.37 2.92
N THR A 13 4.79 10.66 3.18
CA THR A 13 4.48 11.75 2.26
C THR A 13 5.21 11.59 0.92
N SER A 14 6.47 11.16 0.94
CA SER A 14 7.25 10.94 -0.30
C SER A 14 6.73 9.81 -1.19
N TYR A 15 5.94 8.89 -0.63
CA TYR A 15 5.35 7.77 -1.38
C TYR A 15 4.07 8.15 -2.13
N LEU A 16 3.44 9.25 -1.75
CA LEU A 16 2.20 9.71 -2.38
C LEU A 16 2.48 10.24 -3.79
N PRO A 17 1.55 10.03 -4.76
CA PRO A 17 1.67 10.65 -6.06
C PRO A 17 1.53 12.17 -5.95
N GLN A 18 2.26 12.94 -6.76
CA GLN A 18 2.20 14.40 -6.75
C GLN A 18 0.79 14.93 -7.09
N GLU A 19 0.06 14.21 -7.95
CA GLU A 19 -1.33 14.54 -8.32
C GLU A 19 -2.33 14.33 -7.17
N PHE A 20 -2.02 13.48 -6.18
CA PHE A 20 -2.90 13.24 -5.04
C PHE A 20 -3.11 14.49 -4.18
N LEU A 21 -2.14 15.40 -4.20
CA LEU A 21 -2.16 16.63 -3.40
C LEU A 21 -2.73 17.82 -4.16
N GLN A 22 -2.97 17.67 -5.45
CA GLN A 22 -3.60 18.71 -6.26
C GLN A 22 -5.09 18.70 -5.93
N SER A 23 -5.50 19.61 -5.04
CA SER A 23 -6.91 19.84 -4.74
C SER A 23 -7.65 20.12 -6.04
N SER A 24 -8.69 19.34 -6.35
CA SER A 24 -9.66 19.73 -7.37
C SER A 24 -10.19 21.12 -7.00
N SER A 25 -10.13 22.06 -7.93
CA SER A 25 -10.34 23.50 -7.76
C SER A 25 -11.78 23.93 -7.36
N ALA A 26 -12.54 23.06 -6.69
CA ALA A 26 -13.95 23.28 -6.35
C ALA A 26 -14.17 24.10 -5.06
N SER A 27 -13.14 24.30 -4.25
CA SER A 27 -13.21 25.11 -3.02
C SER A 27 -12.02 26.06 -3.01
N GLY A 28 -12.29 27.36 -3.19
CA GLY A 28 -11.33 28.45 -3.38
C GLY A 28 -10.38 28.76 -2.21
N GLN A 29 -9.99 27.75 -1.42
CA GLN A 29 -8.90 27.86 -0.47
C GLN A 29 -7.61 27.41 -1.14
N ILE A 30 -6.78 28.41 -1.50
CA ILE A 30 -5.42 28.21 -1.98
C ILE A 30 -4.58 27.76 -0.78
N ASN A 31 -4.67 26.47 -0.41
CA ASN A 31 -3.60 25.87 0.37
C ASN A 31 -2.38 25.85 -0.55
N SER A 32 -1.26 26.39 -0.10
CA SER A 32 -0.01 26.29 -0.84
C SER A 32 0.19 24.81 -1.24
N PRO A 33 0.52 24.49 -2.51
CA PRO A 33 0.43 23.15 -3.08
C PRO A 33 1.32 22.09 -2.40
N ASN A 34 2.11 22.49 -1.39
CA ASN A 34 3.06 21.65 -0.67
C ASN A 34 2.83 21.55 0.85
N ASN A 35 1.80 22.19 1.42
CA ASN A 35 1.58 22.12 2.87
C ASN A 35 0.58 21.02 3.25
N ILE A 36 1.07 19.79 3.31
CA ILE A 36 0.27 18.64 3.75
C ILE A 36 0.09 18.72 5.27
N ASN A 37 -1.16 18.63 5.71
CA ASN A 37 -1.45 18.47 7.13
C ASN A 37 -1.02 17.07 7.59
N LYS A 38 0.17 16.98 8.20
CA LYS A 38 0.77 15.73 8.70
C LYS A 38 -0.12 14.98 9.69
N VAL A 39 -0.86 15.71 10.54
CA VAL A 39 -1.75 15.12 11.54
C VAL A 39 -2.95 14.45 10.86
N ALA A 40 -3.57 15.14 9.90
CA ALA A 40 -4.66 14.59 9.11
C ALA A 40 -4.22 13.37 8.28
N LEU A 41 -3.02 13.43 7.69
CA LEU A 41 -2.44 12.30 6.96
C LEU A 41 -2.18 11.11 7.89
N MET A 42 -1.60 11.34 9.07
CA MET A 42 -1.39 10.27 10.05
C MET A 42 -2.71 9.62 10.48
N MET A 43 -3.75 10.43 10.74
CA MET A 43 -5.08 9.95 11.06
C MET A 43 -5.65 9.06 9.94
N SER A 44 -5.56 9.52 8.68
CA SER A 44 -6.10 8.78 7.54
C SER A 44 -5.35 7.48 7.28
N LEU A 45 -4.02 7.47 7.39
CA LEU A 45 -3.19 6.25 7.29
C LEU A 45 -3.50 5.24 8.39
N CYS A 46 -3.98 5.71 9.55
CA CYS A 46 -4.41 4.89 10.67
C CYS A 46 -5.90 4.50 10.61
N GLY A 47 -6.61 4.77 9.51
CA GLY A 47 -8.00 4.34 9.31
C GLY A 47 -9.07 5.25 9.92
N TRP A 48 -8.70 6.49 10.26
CA TRP A 48 -9.65 7.51 10.70
C TRP A 48 -10.12 8.35 9.52
N GLN A 49 -11.39 8.73 9.55
CA GLN A 49 -12.02 9.57 8.54
C GLN A 49 -12.87 10.66 9.18
N GLY A 50 -13.11 11.77 8.48
CA GLY A 50 -13.98 12.84 8.96
C GLY A 50 -15.34 12.31 9.40
N HIS A 51 -15.78 12.71 10.60
CA HIS A 51 -17.06 12.27 11.14
C HIS A 51 -18.21 13.08 10.53
N LYS A 52 -19.26 12.38 10.10
CA LYS A 52 -20.50 12.97 9.62
C LYS A 52 -21.64 12.45 10.48
N HIS A 53 -22.43 13.36 11.01
CA HIS A 53 -23.63 13.06 11.78
C HIS A 53 -24.87 13.38 10.94
N ASP A 54 -25.85 12.48 10.92
CA ASP A 54 -27.01 12.57 10.01
C ASP A 54 -27.79 13.89 10.15
N ARG A 55 -27.94 14.38 11.39
CA ARG A 55 -28.65 15.64 11.68
C ARG A 55 -27.79 16.90 11.67
N LEU A 56 -26.49 16.77 11.95
CA LEU A 56 -25.60 17.93 12.20
C LEU A 56 -24.62 18.16 11.05
N GLY A 57 -24.63 17.29 10.03
CA GLY A 57 -23.73 17.39 8.88
C GLY A 57 -22.31 16.96 9.24
N GLN A 58 -21.33 17.59 8.59
CA GLN A 58 -19.92 17.30 8.81
C GLN A 58 -19.46 17.93 10.12
N GLN A 59 -18.84 17.12 10.98
CA GLN A 59 -18.19 17.61 12.20
C GLN A 59 -16.69 17.69 11.96
N LEU A 60 -16.22 18.89 11.59
CA LEU A 60 -14.83 19.17 11.19
C LEU A 60 -13.79 18.82 12.26
N GLU A 61 -14.19 18.82 13.54
CA GLU A 61 -13.33 18.53 14.68
C GLU A 61 -13.43 17.08 15.17
N SER A 62 -14.15 16.23 14.44
CA SER A 62 -14.36 14.84 14.84
C SER A 62 -13.95 13.89 13.72
N VAL A 63 -13.34 12.78 14.11
CA VAL A 63 -13.00 11.67 13.22
C VAL A 63 -13.67 10.40 13.72
N SER A 64 -13.93 9.48 12.81
CA SER A 64 -14.54 8.19 13.11
C SER A 64 -13.83 7.08 12.38
N CYS A 65 -13.90 5.86 12.92
CA CYS A 65 -13.44 4.66 12.23
C CYS A 65 -14.67 3.89 11.71
N GLN A 66 -14.70 3.55 10.42
CA GLN A 66 -15.80 2.77 9.83
C GLN A 66 -15.86 1.32 10.31
N THR A 67 -14.76 0.79 10.86
CA THR A 67 -14.71 -0.63 11.23
C THR A 67 -15.04 -0.87 12.68
N CYS A 68 -14.53 -0.03 13.59
CA CYS A 68 -14.83 -0.15 15.01
C CYS A 68 -15.87 0.85 15.53
N TYR A 69 -16.38 1.73 14.65
CA TYR A 69 -17.37 2.77 14.94
C TYR A 69 -17.00 3.71 16.09
N ARG A 70 -15.71 3.77 16.46
CA ARG A 70 -15.22 4.72 17.45
C ARG A 70 -15.19 6.11 16.83
N ILE A 71 -15.59 7.11 17.61
CA ILE A 71 -15.56 8.52 17.26
C ILE A 71 -14.60 9.20 18.23
N LEU A 72 -13.70 10.01 17.70
CA LEU A 72 -12.81 10.89 18.46
C LEU A 72 -13.11 12.32 18.04
N GLY A 73 -13.01 13.27 18.95
CA GLY A 73 -13.21 14.68 18.66
C GLY A 73 -13.01 15.52 19.91
N LEU A 74 -13.31 16.83 19.80
CA LEU A 74 -13.18 17.78 20.91
C LEU A 74 -11.77 17.77 21.51
N TRP A 75 -10.78 17.94 20.64
CA TRP A 75 -9.36 17.86 20.93
C TRP A 75 -8.92 18.98 21.88
N MET A 76 -9.01 18.78 23.20
CA MET A 76 -8.48 19.73 24.19
C MET A 76 -6.97 19.55 24.42
N PHE A 77 -6.19 19.48 23.33
CA PHE A 77 -4.74 19.37 23.42
C PHE A 77 -4.10 20.75 23.49
N LYS A 78 -3.63 21.14 24.69
CA LYS A 78 -2.67 22.23 24.83
C LYS A 78 -1.28 21.66 24.49
N SER A 79 -0.70 22.09 23.38
CA SER A 79 0.63 21.64 22.96
C SER A 79 1.69 22.06 23.97
N ARG A 80 2.72 21.22 24.13
CA ARG A 80 3.99 21.59 24.79
C ARG A 80 4.51 22.88 24.16
N SER A 81 4.84 23.87 24.99
CA SER A 81 5.49 25.08 24.52
C SER A 81 7.01 24.83 24.46
N ILE A 82 7.60 25.12 23.31
CA ILE A 82 9.04 24.97 23.08
C ILE A 82 9.59 26.38 22.87
N SER A 83 10.55 26.77 23.72
CA SER A 83 11.25 28.05 23.57
C SER A 83 12.07 28.11 22.28
N ALA A 84 12.44 29.31 21.83
CA ALA A 84 13.28 29.50 20.64
C ALA A 84 14.65 28.78 20.72
N THR A 85 15.09 28.41 21.92
CA THR A 85 16.33 27.66 22.18
C THR A 85 16.12 26.14 22.23
N GLY A 86 14.92 25.64 21.91
CA GLY A 86 14.58 24.22 21.89
C GLY A 86 14.31 23.61 23.26
N VAL A 87 14.41 24.41 24.33
CA VAL A 87 14.14 23.96 25.70
C VAL A 87 12.63 23.95 25.97
N GLU A 88 12.18 22.89 26.61
CA GLU A 88 10.80 22.65 27.03
C GLU A 88 10.39 23.66 28.10
N THR A 89 9.49 24.59 27.76
CA THR A 89 9.07 25.63 28.71
C THR A 89 7.89 25.17 29.56
N GLU A 90 6.91 24.47 28.95
CA GLU A 90 5.83 23.82 29.67
C GLU A 90 5.54 22.42 29.10
N PRO A 91 5.45 21.38 29.95
CA PRO A 91 5.06 20.06 29.51
C PRO A 91 3.60 20.06 29.03
N ALA A 92 3.28 19.21 28.07
CA ALA A 92 1.90 19.02 27.64
C ALA A 92 1.07 18.46 28.81
N ILE A 93 -0.09 19.06 29.08
CA ILE A 93 -1.00 18.65 30.18
C ILE A 93 -1.52 17.22 29.97
N VAL A 94 -1.65 16.81 28.71
CA VAL A 94 -2.11 15.48 28.31
C VAL A 94 -1.07 14.83 27.39
N PRO A 95 -0.77 13.54 27.59
CA PRO A 95 0.10 12.81 26.67
C PRO A 95 -0.50 12.84 25.26
N GLY A 96 0.37 12.96 24.25
CA GLY A 96 -0.08 13.05 22.87
C GLY A 96 -0.98 11.86 22.47
N LEU A 97 -1.96 12.13 21.61
CA LEU A 97 -2.83 11.08 21.09
C LEU A 97 -2.02 10.04 20.29
N ASP A 98 -2.20 8.76 20.60
CA ASP A 98 -1.79 7.64 19.75
C ASP A 98 -2.99 7.18 18.88
N PRO A 99 -2.96 7.39 17.56
CA PRO A 99 -4.07 7.05 16.67
C PRO A 99 -4.40 5.56 16.63
N ILE A 100 -3.43 4.67 16.88
CA ILE A 100 -3.64 3.22 16.82
C ILE A 100 -4.24 2.71 18.13
N ALA A 101 -3.70 3.15 19.27
CA ALA A 101 -4.27 2.79 20.57
C ALA A 101 -5.71 3.30 20.76
N GLN A 102 -6.10 4.38 20.06
CA GLN A 102 -7.48 4.88 20.12
C GLN A 102 -8.51 3.97 19.45
N HIS A 103 -8.11 2.99 18.63
CA HIS A 103 -9.05 2.01 18.10
C HIS A 103 -9.47 1.00 19.18
N ARG A 104 -10.68 0.44 19.02
CA ARG A 104 -11.09 -0.71 19.83
C ARG A 104 -10.18 -1.91 19.58
N GLU A 105 -10.02 -2.79 20.56
CA GLU A 105 -9.09 -3.93 20.50
C GLU A 105 -9.36 -4.92 19.35
N TYR A 106 -10.62 -5.05 18.92
CA TYR A 106 -10.97 -5.91 17.79
C TYR A 106 -10.79 -5.22 16.43
N CYS A 107 -10.51 -3.92 16.38
CA CYS A 107 -10.43 -3.16 15.14
C CYS A 107 -9.28 -3.69 14.28
N PRO A 108 -9.49 -4.00 12.99
CA PRO A 108 -8.40 -4.49 12.13
C PRO A 108 -7.30 -3.44 11.90
N TRP A 109 -7.60 -2.16 12.07
CA TRP A 109 -6.59 -1.10 12.07
C TRP A 109 -5.62 -1.21 13.25
N ARG A 110 -5.99 -1.86 14.35
CA ARG A 110 -5.10 -2.10 15.51
C ARG A 110 -4.66 -3.55 15.61
N ASN A 111 -5.52 -4.49 15.26
CA ASN A 111 -5.35 -5.90 15.52
C ASN A 111 -5.03 -6.67 14.22
N PRO A 112 -3.78 -7.16 14.05
CA PRO A 112 -3.39 -7.93 12.88
C PRO A 112 -4.16 -9.25 12.75
N VAL A 113 -4.62 -9.84 13.86
CA VAL A 113 -5.43 -11.07 13.83
C VAL A 113 -6.78 -10.81 13.19
N SER A 114 -7.46 -9.71 13.58
CA SER A 114 -8.73 -9.31 12.98
C SER A 114 -8.60 -8.99 11.49
N GLN A 115 -7.46 -8.45 11.07
CA GLN A 115 -7.23 -8.08 9.68
C GLN A 115 -6.88 -9.27 8.76
N ASN A 116 -6.11 -10.25 9.25
CA ASN A 116 -5.58 -11.34 8.40
C ASN A 116 -6.21 -12.70 8.69
N GLY A 117 -6.99 -12.83 9.76
CA GLY A 117 -7.48 -14.10 10.28
C GLY A 117 -6.41 -14.93 10.99
N LEU A 118 -6.84 -15.95 11.72
CA LEU A 118 -5.97 -16.79 12.56
C LEU A 118 -4.92 -17.56 11.74
N ALA A 119 -5.30 -18.08 10.57
CA ALA A 119 -4.41 -18.90 9.74
C ALA A 119 -3.17 -18.13 9.27
N ALA A 120 -3.32 -16.83 8.95
CA ALA A 120 -2.21 -15.98 8.54
C ALA A 120 -1.25 -15.70 9.72
N THR A 121 -1.77 -15.57 10.94
CA THR A 121 -0.96 -15.33 12.15
C THR A 121 -0.14 -16.55 12.58
N GLN A 122 -0.59 -17.75 12.22
CA GLN A 122 0.12 -19.01 12.49
C GLN A 122 1.25 -19.28 11.48
N ASN A 123 1.26 -18.59 10.35
CA ASN A 123 2.26 -18.79 9.32
C ASN A 123 3.53 -17.98 9.66
N GLN A 124 4.53 -18.65 10.23
CA GLN A 124 5.80 -18.01 10.59
C GLN A 124 6.53 -17.34 9.41
N LYS A 125 6.21 -17.70 8.16
CA LYS A 125 6.82 -17.09 6.97
C LYS A 125 6.20 -15.72 6.62
N LEU A 126 5.01 -15.41 7.11
CA LEU A 126 4.30 -14.17 6.81
C LEU A 126 3.87 -13.49 8.11
N ARG A 127 4.52 -12.38 8.46
CA ARG A 127 4.05 -11.52 9.56
C ARG A 127 2.64 -11.01 9.25
N ALA A 128 1.69 -11.32 10.13
CA ALA A 128 0.36 -10.73 10.11
C ALA A 128 0.45 -9.22 10.37
N LEU A 129 -0.29 -8.42 9.61
CA LEU A 129 -0.22 -6.97 9.62
C LEU A 129 -1.54 -6.33 10.05
N ALA A 130 -1.48 -5.32 10.91
CA ALA A 130 -2.60 -4.42 11.15
C ALA A 130 -2.89 -3.59 9.89
N GLY A 131 -4.10 -3.05 9.79
CA GLY A 131 -4.56 -2.32 8.60
C GLY A 131 -3.62 -1.18 8.16
N TRP A 132 -3.08 -0.40 9.11
CA TRP A 132 -2.16 0.70 8.79
C TRP A 132 -0.83 0.21 8.20
N GLU A 133 -0.31 -0.93 8.67
CA GLU A 133 0.91 -1.53 8.13
C GLU A 133 0.67 -2.03 6.70
N VAL A 134 -0.52 -2.57 6.43
CA VAL A 134 -0.91 -2.97 5.07
C VAL A 134 -0.94 -1.76 4.15
N VAL A 135 -1.55 -0.64 4.58
CA VAL A 135 -1.57 0.61 3.81
C VAL A 135 -0.14 1.09 3.52
N LEU A 136 0.74 1.11 4.52
CA LEU A 136 2.14 1.50 4.32
C LEU A 136 2.88 0.58 3.33
N ARG A 137 2.66 -0.74 3.41
CA ARG A 137 3.24 -1.69 2.46
C ARG A 137 2.77 -1.41 1.03
N VAL A 138 1.49 -1.13 0.84
CA VAL A 138 0.91 -0.78 -0.48
C VAL A 138 1.52 0.53 -0.99
N LEU A 139 1.60 1.57 -0.16
CA LEU A 139 2.20 2.86 -0.55
C LEU A 139 3.66 2.71 -0.98
N LYS A 140 4.47 1.94 -0.22
CA LYS A 140 5.87 1.65 -0.57
C LYS A 140 6.00 0.90 -1.90
N SER A 141 5.15 -0.11 -2.10
CA SER A 141 5.13 -0.89 -3.35
C SER A 141 4.77 -0.02 -4.55
N GLU A 142 3.72 0.77 -4.42
CA GLU A 142 3.25 1.71 -5.45
C GLU A 142 4.32 2.73 -5.82
N HIS A 143 4.97 3.34 -4.83
CA HIS A 143 6.07 4.27 -5.05
C HIS A 143 7.23 3.62 -5.81
N GLY A 144 7.63 2.40 -5.42
CA GLY A 144 8.68 1.65 -6.10
C GLY A 144 8.36 1.37 -7.57
N LEU A 145 7.10 1.02 -7.88
CA LEU A 145 6.65 0.78 -9.26
C LEU A 145 6.71 2.06 -10.11
N ARG A 146 6.35 3.22 -9.54
CA ARG A 146 6.40 4.51 -10.26
C ARG A 146 7.84 4.93 -10.54
N VAL A 147 8.69 4.91 -9.53
CA VAL A 147 10.12 5.23 -9.68
C VAL A 147 10.81 4.26 -10.65
N GLY A 148 10.44 2.97 -10.61
CA GLY A 148 10.94 1.98 -11.56
C GLY A 148 10.52 2.25 -13.00
N ARG A 149 9.28 2.68 -13.24
CA ARG A 149 8.78 3.08 -14.56
C ARG A 149 9.52 4.31 -15.11
N GLU A 150 9.69 5.34 -14.30
CA GLU A 150 10.41 6.55 -14.71
C GLU A 150 11.87 6.28 -15.09
N LYS A 151 12.53 5.37 -14.37
CA LYS A 151 13.89 4.91 -14.70
C LYS A 151 13.92 4.13 -16.02
N ASN A 152 12.93 3.29 -16.26
CA ASN A 152 12.84 2.49 -17.49
C ASN A 152 12.49 3.35 -18.71
N GLU A 153 11.63 4.37 -18.57
CA GLU A 153 11.32 5.33 -19.64
C GLU A 153 12.53 6.20 -20.02
N LYS A 154 13.37 6.58 -19.05
CA LYS A 154 14.64 7.29 -19.33
C LYS A 154 15.73 6.36 -19.90
N GLY A 155 15.65 5.06 -19.65
CA GLY A 155 16.52 4.03 -20.26
C GLY A 155 16.07 3.56 -21.65
N SER A 156 14.77 3.71 -21.97
CA SER A 156 14.16 3.30 -23.23
C SER A 156 14.25 4.37 -24.31
N ARG A 157 15.44 4.95 -24.49
CA ARG A 157 15.85 5.65 -25.73
C ARG A 157 17.05 4.98 -26.42
N LYS A 158 17.40 3.74 -26.07
CA LYS A 158 18.22 2.91 -26.96
C LYS A 158 17.32 2.23 -27.97
N SER A 159 17.20 2.90 -29.13
CA SER A 159 16.79 2.35 -30.41
C SER A 159 17.27 0.91 -30.58
N TYR A 160 16.36 0.05 -31.05
CA TYR A 160 16.60 -1.29 -31.57
C TYR A 160 17.96 -1.43 -32.27
N ILE A 161 18.88 -2.16 -31.66
CA ILE A 161 19.90 -2.94 -32.37
C ILE A 161 20.03 -4.29 -31.64
N ALA A 162 19.98 -5.36 -32.44
CA ALA A 162 20.05 -6.77 -32.09
C ALA A 162 21.24 -7.15 -31.17
N PRO A 163 21.19 -8.29 -30.47
CA PRO A 163 22.23 -8.68 -29.52
C PRO A 163 23.51 -9.07 -30.26
N GLY A 164 24.53 -8.23 -30.12
CA GLY A 164 25.93 -8.55 -30.44
C GLY A 164 26.67 -8.86 -29.15
N THR A 165 27.16 -10.09 -29.05
CA THR A 165 28.06 -10.61 -28.03
C THR A 165 29.26 -9.67 -27.83
N THR A 166 29.44 -9.09 -26.63
CA THR A 166 30.75 -8.64 -26.16
C THR A 166 30.81 -8.77 -24.65
N GLU A 167 31.72 -9.64 -24.21
CA GLU A 167 32.19 -9.74 -22.84
C GLU A 167 32.94 -8.45 -22.48
N SER A 168 32.67 -7.91 -21.29
CA SER A 168 33.63 -7.05 -20.58
C SER A 168 33.32 -7.12 -19.09
N ILE A 169 34.28 -7.76 -18.41
CA ILE A 169 34.57 -7.71 -16.99
C ILE A 169 34.74 -6.25 -16.57
N ASP A 170 34.23 -5.88 -15.39
CA ASP A 170 34.82 -4.86 -14.52
C ASP A 170 34.41 -5.17 -13.06
N GLU A 171 35.42 -5.52 -12.25
CA GLU A 171 35.36 -5.68 -10.80
C GLU A 171 35.48 -4.30 -10.12
N ASN A 172 34.62 -4.00 -9.15
CA ASN A 172 35.00 -3.25 -7.95
C ASN A 172 33.88 -3.33 -6.89
N GLY A 173 34.18 -4.02 -5.79
CA GLY A 173 33.21 -4.44 -4.77
C GLY A 173 32.86 -3.40 -3.69
N ASN A 174 31.78 -3.70 -2.98
CA ASN A 174 31.84 -3.85 -1.53
C ASN A 174 30.72 -4.77 -1.03
N ASP A 175 31.14 -5.89 -0.45
CA ASP A 175 30.37 -7.01 0.06
C ASP A 175 29.64 -6.70 1.36
N LEU A 176 28.41 -7.20 1.49
CA LEU A 176 27.94 -7.95 2.67
C LEU A 176 26.76 -8.83 2.23
N ALA A 177 27.04 -9.99 1.64
CA ALA A 177 26.06 -11.06 1.46
C ALA A 177 26.70 -12.39 1.90
N PRO A 178 25.98 -13.23 2.66
CA PRO A 178 26.52 -14.48 3.17
C PRO A 178 26.64 -15.52 2.05
N ASP A 179 27.77 -16.22 2.11
CA ASP A 179 28.22 -17.35 1.31
C ASP A 179 27.20 -18.52 1.31
N PHE A 180 27.33 -19.37 0.28
CA PHE A 180 26.68 -20.66 -0.01
C PHE A 180 25.39 -20.65 -0.84
N ALA A 181 25.55 -20.44 -2.16
CA ALA A 181 25.21 -21.40 -3.23
C ALA A 181 25.36 -20.71 -4.59
N ASP A 182 25.96 -21.41 -5.55
CA ASP A 182 26.23 -21.01 -6.94
C ASP A 182 25.16 -20.04 -7.51
N GLU A 183 25.57 -18.80 -7.82
CA GLU A 183 24.65 -17.72 -8.23
C GLU A 183 23.95 -18.04 -9.57
N GLU A 184 24.56 -18.92 -10.37
CA GLU A 184 24.06 -19.49 -11.62
C GLU A 184 22.87 -20.44 -11.36
N ASP A 185 23.01 -21.33 -10.37
CA ASP A 185 21.95 -22.26 -9.94
C ASP A 185 20.75 -21.51 -9.35
N ALA A 186 21.00 -20.47 -8.56
CA ALA A 186 19.92 -19.67 -7.96
C ALA A 186 19.07 -18.92 -9.01
N LYS A 187 19.69 -18.45 -10.10
CA LYS A 187 18.99 -17.84 -11.25
C LYS A 187 18.26 -18.90 -12.07
N SER A 188 18.91 -20.03 -12.35
CA SER A 188 18.33 -21.18 -13.06
C SER A 188 17.07 -21.73 -12.37
N ILE A 189 17.07 -21.84 -11.03
CA ILE A 189 15.92 -22.32 -10.25
C ILE A 189 14.72 -21.36 -10.35
N ARG A 190 14.96 -20.04 -10.37
CA ARG A 190 13.89 -19.03 -10.50
C ARG A 190 13.29 -19.06 -11.91
N ASP A 191 14.13 -19.13 -12.92
CA ASP A 191 13.71 -19.18 -14.32
C ASP A 191 12.95 -20.46 -14.67
N ALA A 192 13.37 -21.60 -14.09
CA ALA A 192 12.66 -22.87 -14.23
C ALA A 192 11.25 -22.82 -13.59
N LYS A 193 11.13 -22.21 -12.41
CA LYS A 193 9.83 -22.03 -11.72
C LYS A 193 8.91 -21.06 -12.48
N ASP A 194 9.46 -19.99 -13.03
CA ASP A 194 8.69 -19.04 -13.84
C ASP A 194 8.22 -19.66 -15.17
N LYS A 195 9.05 -20.48 -15.82
CA LYS A 195 8.65 -21.25 -17.01
C LYS A 195 7.52 -22.25 -16.72
N ASP A 196 7.59 -22.97 -15.60
CA ASP A 196 6.52 -23.89 -15.20
C ASP A 196 5.22 -23.12 -14.92
N LEU A 197 5.29 -21.99 -14.21
CA LEU A 197 4.15 -21.13 -13.92
C LEU A 197 3.49 -20.60 -15.21
N MET A 198 4.29 -20.11 -16.16
CA MET A 198 3.83 -19.65 -17.49
C MET A 198 3.17 -20.79 -18.27
N THR A 199 3.70 -22.00 -18.18
CA THR A 199 3.14 -23.18 -18.88
C THR A 199 1.79 -23.59 -18.28
N ARG A 200 1.66 -23.57 -16.94
CA ARG A 200 0.40 -23.83 -16.23
C ARG A 200 -0.66 -22.78 -16.57
N LEU A 201 -0.29 -21.49 -16.60
CA LEU A 201 -1.17 -20.40 -17.03
C LEU A 201 -1.66 -20.59 -18.47
N ARG A 202 -0.78 -21.03 -19.38
CA ARG A 202 -1.16 -21.31 -20.77
C ARG A 202 -2.16 -22.46 -20.86
N ARG A 203 -1.96 -23.55 -20.10
CA ARG A 203 -2.93 -24.67 -20.03
C ARG A 203 -4.29 -24.20 -19.51
N VAL A 204 -4.33 -23.44 -18.42
CA VAL A 204 -5.59 -22.90 -17.86
C VAL A 204 -6.31 -22.00 -18.88
N LYS A 205 -5.58 -21.14 -19.60
CA LYS A 205 -6.15 -20.30 -20.67
C LYS A 205 -6.76 -21.15 -21.80
N THR A 206 -6.13 -22.26 -22.19
CA THR A 206 -6.70 -23.16 -23.22
C THR A 206 -8.00 -23.83 -22.77
N PHE A 207 -8.11 -24.26 -21.51
CA PHE A 207 -9.34 -24.85 -20.97
C PHE A 207 -10.48 -23.83 -20.86
N ILE A 208 -10.18 -22.61 -20.45
CA ILE A 208 -11.16 -21.51 -20.39
C ILE A 208 -11.61 -21.11 -21.80
N ALA A 209 -10.70 -21.07 -22.78
CA ALA A 209 -11.04 -20.77 -24.17
C ALA A 209 -11.91 -21.86 -24.83
N LEU A 210 -11.68 -23.14 -24.54
CA LEU A 210 -12.56 -24.23 -24.98
C LEU A 210 -13.96 -24.10 -24.38
N LYS A 211 -14.06 -23.73 -23.10
CA LYS A 211 -15.33 -23.57 -22.39
C LYS A 211 -16.13 -22.32 -22.83
N LYS A 212 -15.47 -21.35 -23.49
CA LYS A 212 -16.12 -20.14 -24.02
C LYS A 212 -16.68 -20.31 -25.44
N ARG A 213 -16.55 -21.49 -26.06
CA ARG A 213 -17.25 -21.79 -27.32
C ARG A 213 -18.75 -21.94 -27.03
N PRO A 214 -19.65 -21.16 -27.67
CA PRO A 214 -21.09 -21.30 -27.46
C PRO A 214 -21.53 -22.69 -27.94
N SER A 215 -22.27 -23.39 -27.08
CA SER A 215 -22.95 -24.65 -27.40
C SER A 215 -23.87 -24.44 -28.61
N GLY A 216 -23.42 -24.89 -29.79
CA GLY A 216 -24.18 -24.83 -31.02
C GLY A 216 -25.36 -25.81 -31.02
N ASP A 217 -26.55 -25.24 -30.93
CA ASP A 217 -27.78 -25.56 -31.67
C ASP A 217 -28.08 -27.05 -31.99
N VAL A 218 -28.91 -27.69 -31.16
CA VAL A 218 -29.49 -29.01 -31.43
C VAL A 218 -30.74 -28.84 -32.29
N LYS A 219 -30.62 -29.03 -33.61
CA LYS A 219 -31.77 -29.12 -34.53
C LYS A 219 -32.55 -30.42 -34.28
N THR A 220 -33.71 -30.31 -33.64
CA THR A 220 -34.73 -31.37 -33.58
C THR A 220 -35.39 -31.53 -34.95
N LYS A 221 -35.11 -32.64 -35.67
CA LYS A 221 -35.94 -33.08 -36.81
C LYS A 221 -37.17 -33.80 -36.27
N ARG A 222 -38.35 -33.18 -36.42
CA ARG A 222 -39.64 -33.89 -36.32
C ARG A 222 -39.82 -34.76 -37.55
N PHE A 223 -39.97 -36.07 -37.35
CA PHE A 223 -40.52 -36.97 -38.35
C PHE A 223 -42.05 -36.88 -38.29
N SER A 224 -42.69 -36.51 -39.41
CA SER A 224 -44.13 -36.75 -39.61
C SER A 224 -44.32 -38.17 -40.10
N ALA A 225 -45.12 -38.95 -39.37
CA ALA A 225 -45.71 -40.18 -39.86
C ALA A 225 -47.06 -39.85 -40.54
N THR A 226 -47.34 -40.61 -41.59
CA THR A 226 -48.61 -40.77 -42.31
C THR A 226 -49.81 -40.99 -41.40
#